data_AF-A0A8B9SLC4-F1
#
_entry.id   AF-A0A8B9SLC4-F1
#
_cell.length_a   1.000
_cell.length_b   1.000
_cell.length_c   1.000
_cell.angle_alpha   90.00
_cell.angle_beta   90.00
_cell.angle_gamma   90.00
#
_symmetry.space_group_name_H-M   'P 1'
#
loop_
_entity.id
_entity.type
_entity.pdbx_description
1 polymer ?
#
loop_
_entity_poly.entity_id
_entity_poly.type
_entity_poly.pdbx_seq_one_letter_code
_entity_poly.pdbx_strand_id
1 'polypeptide(L)'
;MPSKALAVCLLGLLALSSACYIQNCPIGGKRAALDVDVRKCLPCGPRNQGRCFGPNICCGEELGCYLGTPETLRCREENFLPTPCEAGRKPCGGDGANCAAPGICCSSEGCVADPACEREALFA
;
A
#
# COMPACT_ATOMS: atom_id res chain seq x y z
N MET A 1 -31.27 44.34 -28.82
CA MET A 1 -31.62 42.91 -28.57
C MET A 1 -30.68 42.33 -27.51
N PRO A 2 -30.93 42.60 -26.21
CA PRO A 2 -30.06 42.13 -25.12
C PRO A 2 -30.13 40.61 -24.89
N SER A 3 -31.22 39.97 -25.32
CA SER A 3 -31.48 38.52 -25.13
C SER A 3 -30.45 37.62 -25.82
N LYS A 4 -30.00 37.95 -27.04
CA LYS A 4 -29.02 37.11 -27.77
C LYS A 4 -27.63 37.18 -27.14
N ALA A 5 -27.22 38.36 -26.67
CA ALA A 5 -25.95 38.53 -25.97
C ALA A 5 -25.95 37.79 -24.61
N LEU A 6 -27.07 37.85 -23.88
CA LEU A 6 -27.24 37.08 -22.64
C LEU A 6 -27.20 35.57 -22.87
N ALA A 7 -27.85 35.08 -23.93
CA ALA A 7 -27.81 33.66 -24.28
C ALA A 7 -26.39 33.18 -24.64
N VAL A 8 -25.63 33.99 -25.40
CA VAL A 8 -24.23 33.69 -25.75
C VAL A 8 -23.33 33.70 -24.51
N CYS A 9 -23.51 34.66 -23.60
CA CYS A 9 -22.78 34.69 -22.32
C CYS A 9 -23.08 33.46 -21.45
N LEU A 10 -24.35 33.06 -21.33
CA LEU A 10 -24.75 31.87 -20.57
C LEU A 10 -24.13 30.59 -21.15
N LEU A 11 -24.18 30.42 -22.48
CA LEU A 11 -23.57 29.28 -23.18
C LEU A 11 -22.04 29.25 -23.00
N GLY A 12 -21.38 30.41 -23.02
CA GLY A 12 -19.96 30.52 -22.73
C GLY A 12 -19.60 30.08 -21.32
N LEU A 13 -20.33 30.56 -20.30
CA LEU A 13 -20.09 30.19 -18.90
C LEU A 13 -20.28 28.69 -18.63
N LEU A 14 -21.27 28.06 -19.29
CA LEU A 14 -21.51 26.61 -19.24
C LEU A 14 -20.38 25.79 -19.86
N ALA A 15 -19.76 26.27 -20.93
CA ALA A 15 -18.61 25.61 -21.56
C ALA A 15 -17.33 25.77 -20.72
N LEU A 16 -17.13 26.92 -20.06
CA LEU A 16 -15.99 27.11 -19.17
C LEU A 16 -16.10 26.28 -17.88
N SER A 17 -17.31 26.11 -17.34
CA SER A 17 -17.52 25.28 -16.15
C SER A 17 -17.30 23.78 -16.43
N SER A 18 -17.62 23.30 -17.63
CA SER A 18 -17.34 21.90 -18.02
C SER A 18 -15.86 21.65 -18.28
N ALA A 19 -15.13 22.62 -18.84
CA ALA A 19 -13.69 22.51 -19.07
C ALA A 19 -12.85 22.53 -17.77
N CYS A 20 -13.34 23.20 -16.71
CA CYS A 20 -12.72 23.17 -15.37
C CYS A 20 -13.22 22.00 -14.50
N TYR A 21 -14.19 21.22 -14.97
CA TYR A 21 -14.64 20.03 -14.28
C TYR A 21 -13.71 18.87 -14.64
N ILE A 22 -12.61 18.74 -13.88
CA ILE A 22 -11.70 17.60 -13.99
C ILE A 22 -12.49 16.31 -13.72
N GLN A 23 -12.86 15.60 -14.79
CA GLN A 23 -13.49 14.27 -14.70
C GLN A 23 -12.46 13.15 -14.49
N ASN A 24 -11.19 13.42 -14.78
CA ASN A 24 -10.06 12.54 -14.50
C ASN A 24 -9.42 12.90 -13.16
N CYS A 25 -10.20 12.83 -12.07
CA CYS A 25 -9.58 12.85 -10.76
C CYS A 25 -8.72 11.58 -10.64
N PRO A 26 -7.40 11.68 -10.38
CA PRO A 26 -6.62 10.51 -10.05
C PRO A 26 -7.26 9.83 -8.84
N ILE A 27 -7.24 8.50 -8.84
CA ILE A 27 -7.66 7.71 -7.69
C ILE A 27 -6.89 8.21 -6.45
N GLY A 28 -7.59 8.66 -5.41
CA GLY A 28 -6.99 9.09 -4.14
C GLY A 28 -7.11 10.58 -3.79
N GLY A 29 -8.32 11.11 -3.65
CA GLY A 29 -8.54 12.38 -2.93
C GLY A 29 -8.37 12.22 -1.42
N LYS A 30 -8.11 13.32 -0.67
CA LYS A 30 -7.90 13.34 0.80
C LYS A 30 -8.99 12.66 1.65
N ARG A 31 -10.15 12.35 1.06
CA ARG A 31 -11.33 11.75 1.70
C ARG A 31 -11.64 10.32 1.24
N ALA A 32 -10.84 9.75 0.33
CA ALA A 32 -11.02 8.37 -0.12
C ALA A 32 -10.52 7.33 0.90
N ALA A 33 -9.84 7.77 1.97
CA ALA A 33 -9.36 6.92 3.06
C ALA A 33 -10.44 6.65 4.12
N LEU A 34 -11.66 6.31 3.69
CA LEU A 34 -12.66 5.76 4.59
C LEU A 34 -12.52 4.23 4.54
N ASP A 35 -11.87 3.68 5.56
CA ASP A 35 -12.02 2.29 6.02
C ASP A 35 -12.05 1.24 4.91
N VAL A 36 -11.10 1.34 3.97
CA VAL A 36 -10.88 0.27 3.00
C VAL A 36 -10.21 -0.85 3.78
N ASP A 37 -10.86 -2.00 3.89
CA ASP A 37 -10.26 -3.24 4.39
C ASP A 37 -8.87 -3.42 3.75
N VAL A 38 -7.82 -3.15 4.52
CA VAL A 38 -6.45 -3.13 4.01
C VAL A 38 -6.08 -4.57 3.70
N ARG A 39 -5.99 -4.89 2.41
CA ARG A 39 -5.68 -6.25 1.99
C ARG A 39 -4.31 -6.68 2.50
N LYS A 40 -4.11 -7.99 2.64
CA LYS A 40 -2.77 -8.53 2.86
C LYS A 40 -1.93 -8.33 1.60
N CYS A 41 -0.66 -7.97 1.78
CA CYS A 41 0.28 -7.88 0.66
C CYS A 41 0.46 -9.23 -0.06
N LEU A 42 0.93 -9.19 -1.29
CA LEU A 42 1.11 -10.36 -2.15
C LEU A 42 1.91 -11.46 -1.45
N PRO A 43 1.55 -12.74 -1.65
CA PRO A 43 2.35 -13.84 -1.15
C PRO A 43 3.64 -14.00 -1.96
N CYS A 44 4.70 -14.44 -1.31
CA CYS A 44 6.04 -14.58 -1.90
C CYS A 44 6.81 -15.76 -1.28
N GLY A 45 8.01 -16.01 -1.80
CA GLY A 45 8.90 -17.05 -1.29
C GLY A 45 8.46 -18.49 -1.61
N PRO A 46 9.21 -19.48 -1.09
CA PRO A 46 8.93 -20.89 -1.32
C PRO A 46 7.49 -21.23 -0.93
N ARG A 47 6.78 -21.91 -1.82
CA ARG A 47 5.38 -22.34 -1.60
C ARG A 47 4.41 -21.19 -1.28
N ASN A 48 4.75 -19.93 -1.59
CA ASN A 48 3.92 -18.76 -1.28
C ASN A 48 3.63 -18.60 0.23
N GLN A 49 4.55 -19.08 1.08
CA GLN A 49 4.39 -19.04 2.54
C GLN A 49 4.81 -17.70 3.17
N GLY A 50 5.46 -16.81 2.40
CA GLY A 50 5.82 -15.47 2.84
C GLY A 50 4.85 -14.39 2.36
N ARG A 51 5.09 -13.17 2.81
CA ARG A 51 4.41 -11.93 2.40
C ARG A 51 5.42 -10.84 2.11
N CYS A 52 5.06 -9.96 1.19
CA CYS A 52 5.91 -8.86 0.77
C CYS A 52 5.86 -7.72 1.80
N PHE A 53 7.02 -7.35 2.37
CA PHE A 53 7.16 -6.19 3.26
C PHE A 53 7.72 -4.96 2.52
N GLY A 54 8.27 -5.16 1.32
CA GLY A 54 8.79 -4.13 0.43
C GLY A 54 9.09 -4.71 -0.95
N PRO A 55 9.51 -3.90 -1.94
CA PRO A 55 9.70 -4.35 -3.31
C PRO A 55 10.81 -5.41 -3.47
N ASN A 56 11.71 -5.50 -2.49
CA ASN A 56 12.79 -6.49 -2.46
C ASN A 56 12.85 -7.23 -1.11
N ILE A 57 11.71 -7.35 -0.40
CA ILE A 57 11.65 -7.96 0.94
C ILE A 57 10.48 -8.93 1.01
N CYS A 58 10.77 -10.20 1.28
CA CYS A 58 9.78 -11.25 1.48
C CYS A 58 10.03 -11.96 2.81
N CYS A 59 9.04 -12.00 3.70
CA CYS A 59 9.19 -12.64 5.00
C CYS A 59 8.02 -13.57 5.34
N GLY A 60 8.28 -14.59 6.14
CA GLY A 60 7.26 -15.47 6.68
C GLY A 60 7.73 -16.15 7.96
N GLU A 61 6.79 -16.55 8.82
CA GLU A 61 7.08 -17.05 10.17
C GLU A 61 8.06 -18.23 10.19
N GLU A 62 7.92 -19.16 9.24
CA GLU A 62 8.75 -20.36 9.13
C GLU A 62 9.88 -20.24 8.09
N LEU A 63 9.88 -19.14 7.31
CA LEU A 63 10.87 -18.89 6.26
C LEU A 63 12.00 -17.96 6.71
N GLY A 64 11.75 -17.13 7.73
CA GLY A 64 12.57 -15.96 8.01
C GLY A 64 12.30 -14.86 6.97
N CYS A 65 13.36 -14.16 6.55
CA CYS A 65 13.29 -13.07 5.58
C CYS A 65 14.30 -13.23 4.46
N TYR A 66 13.82 -13.04 3.24
CA TYR A 66 14.59 -12.95 2.01
C TYR A 66 14.69 -11.49 1.58
N LEU A 67 15.92 -11.03 1.32
CA LEU A 67 16.25 -9.65 0.95
C LEU A 67 16.96 -9.62 -0.40
N GLY A 68 16.31 -9.06 -1.42
CA GLY A 68 16.89 -8.93 -2.77
C GLY A 68 17.21 -10.25 -3.48
N THR A 69 16.59 -11.35 -3.04
CA THR A 69 16.77 -12.67 -3.65
C THR A 69 15.67 -12.94 -4.69
N PRO A 70 15.75 -14.02 -5.49
CA PRO A 70 14.72 -14.36 -6.49
C PRO A 70 13.31 -14.50 -5.88
N GLU A 71 13.22 -14.91 -4.62
CA GLU A 71 11.97 -15.05 -3.86
C GLU A 71 11.20 -13.73 -3.72
N THR A 72 11.90 -12.59 -3.83
CA THR A 72 11.31 -11.25 -3.68
C THR A 72 10.83 -10.65 -5.00
N LEU A 73 11.08 -11.28 -6.15
CA LEU A 73 10.76 -10.70 -7.47
C LEU A 73 9.28 -10.34 -7.60
N ARG A 74 8.41 -11.20 -7.06
CA ARG A 74 6.95 -10.99 -7.05
C ARG A 74 6.53 -9.78 -6.22
N CYS A 75 7.32 -9.36 -5.24
CA CYS A 75 6.99 -8.20 -4.41
C CYS A 75 7.07 -6.87 -5.16
N ARG A 76 7.76 -6.81 -6.31
CA ARG A 76 7.73 -5.65 -7.18
C ARG A 76 6.37 -5.43 -7.85
N GLU A 77 5.57 -6.49 -7.97
CA GLU A 77 4.22 -6.40 -8.51
C GLU A 77 3.32 -5.51 -7.64
N GLU A 78 3.63 -5.39 -6.33
CA GLU A 78 2.87 -4.52 -5.44
C GLU A 78 2.90 -3.04 -5.83
N ASN A 79 3.99 -2.58 -6.45
CA ASN A 79 4.11 -1.18 -6.88
C ASN A 79 3.10 -0.81 -7.97
N PHE A 80 2.50 -1.79 -8.64
CA PHE A 80 1.51 -1.59 -9.69
C PHE A 80 0.08 -1.74 -9.19
N LEU A 81 -0.13 -2.17 -7.93
CA LEU A 81 -1.45 -2.31 -7.35
C LEU A 81 -1.90 -0.98 -6.70
N PRO A 82 -3.01 -0.37 -7.15
CA PRO A 82 -3.45 0.93 -6.63
C PRO A 82 -4.04 0.85 -5.21
N THR A 83 -4.34 -0.35 -4.74
CA THR A 83 -4.90 -0.61 -3.41
C THR A 83 -3.77 -0.80 -2.39
N PRO A 84 -3.80 -0.10 -1.23
CA PRO A 84 -2.82 -0.29 -0.17
C PRO A 84 -2.91 -1.71 0.41
N CYS A 85 -1.79 -2.20 0.95
CA CYS A 85 -1.73 -3.50 1.61
C CYS A 85 -0.91 -3.43 2.89
N GLU A 86 -1.11 -4.42 3.77
CA GLU A 86 -0.33 -4.57 5.00
C GLU A 86 0.17 -6.02 5.13
N ALA A 87 1.43 -6.18 5.52
CA ALA A 87 2.11 -7.48 5.56
C ALA A 87 2.18 -8.10 6.96
N GLY A 88 2.31 -7.27 8.00
CA GLY A 88 2.40 -7.68 9.41
C GLY A 88 1.30 -7.03 10.26
N ARG A 89 1.07 -7.54 11.48
CA ARG A 89 0.05 -7.01 12.40
C ARG A 89 0.62 -6.35 13.66
N LYS A 90 1.80 -6.81 14.09
CA LYS A 90 2.44 -6.31 15.31
C LYS A 90 3.46 -5.24 14.91
N PRO A 91 3.25 -3.98 15.27
CA PRO A 91 4.24 -2.93 15.04
C PRO A 91 5.48 -3.17 15.90
N CYS A 92 6.63 -2.77 15.37
CA CYS A 92 7.94 -2.87 16.02
C CYS A 92 8.84 -1.74 15.54
N GLY A 93 9.89 -1.41 16.29
CA GLY A 93 10.79 -0.32 15.91
C GLY A 93 10.11 1.06 15.76
N GLY A 94 10.46 1.79 14.69
CA GLY A 94 9.97 3.13 14.36
C GLY A 94 8.90 3.17 13.26
N ASP A 95 8.74 4.32 12.60
CA ASP A 95 7.63 4.63 11.69
C ASP A 95 7.31 3.54 10.64
N GLY A 96 6.20 2.83 10.85
CA GLY A 96 5.60 1.93 9.85
C GLY A 96 6.26 0.55 9.70
N ALA A 97 7.15 0.15 10.62
CA ALA A 97 7.74 -1.18 10.63
C ALA A 97 6.87 -2.19 11.41
N ASN A 98 6.83 -3.43 10.93
CA ASN A 98 6.02 -4.50 11.48
C ASN A 98 6.83 -5.80 11.60
N CYS A 99 6.48 -6.62 12.58
CA CYS A 99 7.12 -7.92 12.79
C CYS A 99 6.85 -8.83 11.59
N ALA A 100 7.93 -9.32 10.98
CA ALA A 100 7.89 -10.03 9.70
C ALA A 100 8.19 -11.53 9.85
N ALA A 101 9.00 -11.87 10.84
CA ALA A 101 9.33 -13.22 11.25
C ALA A 101 9.76 -13.21 12.75
N PRO A 102 9.90 -14.36 13.41
CA PRO A 102 10.32 -14.43 14.81
C PRO A 102 11.65 -13.69 15.03
N GLY A 103 11.60 -12.66 15.88
CA GLY A 103 12.77 -11.82 16.22
C GLY A 103 13.20 -10.84 15.12
N ILE A 104 12.41 -10.63 14.06
CA ILE A 104 12.75 -9.76 12.93
C ILE A 104 11.65 -8.71 12.71
N CYS A 105 12.04 -7.44 12.78
CA CYS A 105 11.22 -6.28 12.45
C CYS A 105 11.60 -5.75 11.06
N CYS A 106 10.61 -5.53 10.18
CA CYS A 106 10.87 -5.03 8.82
C CYS A 106 10.04 -3.79 8.50
N SER A 107 10.67 -2.84 7.81
CA SER A 107 10.05 -1.77 7.06
C SER A 107 10.09 -2.08 5.55
N SER A 108 9.59 -1.18 4.73
CA SER A 108 9.71 -1.27 3.26
C SER A 108 11.15 -1.16 2.74
N GLU A 109 12.05 -0.62 3.54
CA GLU A 109 13.45 -0.36 3.17
C GLU A 109 14.40 -1.45 3.67
N GLY A 110 14.11 -2.08 4.81
CA GLY A 110 14.98 -3.10 5.37
C GLY A 110 14.44 -3.78 6.61
N CYS A 111 15.21 -4.72 7.13
CA CYS A 111 14.87 -5.50 8.31
C CYS A 111 15.97 -5.44 9.35
N VAL A 112 15.58 -5.45 10.62
CA VAL A 112 16.47 -5.49 11.77
C VAL A 112 16.02 -6.57 12.73
N ALA A 113 16.97 -7.14 13.48
CA ALA A 113 16.62 -8.02 14.58
C ALA A 113 15.96 -7.19 15.69
N ASP A 114 14.79 -7.62 16.16
CA ASP A 114 14.04 -6.97 17.23
C ASP A 114 13.42 -8.02 18.16
N PRO A 115 13.82 -8.06 19.44
CA PRO A 115 13.26 -9.02 20.41
C PRO A 115 11.77 -8.82 20.66
N ALA A 116 11.21 -7.63 20.38
CA ALA A 116 9.76 -7.41 20.47
C ALA A 116 8.97 -8.28 19.49
N CYS A 117 9.62 -8.79 18.44
CA CYS A 117 9.05 -9.70 17.45
C CYS A 117 9.31 -11.18 17.75
N GLU A 118 9.90 -11.53 18.89
CA GLU A 118 9.98 -12.93 19.30
C GLU A 118 8.57 -13.53 19.45
N ARG A 119 8.46 -14.82 19.17
CA ARG A 119 7.21 -15.55 19.45
C ARG A 119 6.96 -15.44 20.95
N GLU A 120 5.79 -14.94 21.32
CA GLU A 120 5.22 -15.27 22.62
C GLU A 120 5.05 -16.79 22.58
N ALA A 121 6.02 -17.50 23.14
CA ALA A 121 5.91 -18.92 23.38
C ALA A 121 4.75 -19.08 24.36
N LEU A 122 3.54 -19.20 23.81
CA LEU A 122 2.43 -19.82 24.50
C LEU A 122 2.89 -21.25 24.79
N PHE A 123 3.52 -21.42 25.94
CA PHE A 123 3.61 -22.69 26.61
C PHE A 123 2.16 -23.15 26.82
N ALA A 124 1.70 -24.04 25.95
CA ALA A 124 0.48 -24.79 26.06
C ALA A 124 0.84 -26.27 26.24
#